data_AF-A0A4Z0NE73-F1
#
_entry.id   AF-A0A4Z0NE73-F1
#
_cell.length_a   1.000
_cell.length_b   1.000
_cell.length_c   1.000
_cell.angle_alpha   90.00
_cell.angle_beta   90.00
_cell.angle_gamma   90.00
#
_symmetry.space_group_name_H-M   'P 1'
#
loop_
_entity.id
_entity.type
_entity.pdbx_description
1 polymer ?
#
loop_
_entity_poly.entity_id
_entity_poly.type
_entity_poly.pdbx_seq_one_letter_code
_entity_poly.pdbx_strand_id
1 'polypeptide(L)'
;MRDQLTAALAGFRNRDAAFALATWLARFWSAPRKLLYAFPVDRRAIAGREDLGLTEARVRGALAALEEIGFLARYEPDPGKRYQRTAKGLHRRPLLFRFGEEYAVAFTAANARAQAARGAPAPARRPIPRPEPQRAPAANVVAPVRPAILPGRPTIVPASQLAQKQAIGGSRVIMGEERRAESSSPLEAALARLGRGLGL
;
A
#
# COMPACT_ATOMS: atom_id res chain seq x y z
N MET A 1 -2.34 -16.45 -13.69
CA MET A 1 -1.28 -16.46 -12.64
C MET A 1 -1.53 -17.56 -11.61
N ARG A 2 -2.71 -17.63 -10.96
CA ARG A 2 -3.01 -18.71 -10.02
C ARG A 2 -2.85 -20.11 -10.63
N ASP A 3 -3.40 -20.32 -11.82
CA ASP A 3 -3.35 -21.62 -12.50
C ASP A 3 -1.93 -21.98 -12.95
N GLN A 4 -1.21 -21.00 -13.51
CA GLN A 4 0.22 -21.13 -13.86
C GLN A 4 1.07 -21.53 -12.65
N LEU A 5 0.90 -20.85 -11.51
CA LEU A 5 1.62 -21.16 -10.28
C LEU A 5 1.25 -22.56 -9.75
N THR A 6 -0.02 -22.94 -9.86
CA THR A 6 -0.50 -24.27 -9.44
C THR A 6 0.12 -25.37 -10.31
N ALA A 7 0.18 -25.16 -11.63
CA ALA A 7 0.81 -26.09 -12.56
C ALA A 7 2.32 -26.22 -12.31
N ALA A 8 3.01 -25.10 -12.11
CA ALA A 8 4.45 -25.09 -11.83
C ALA A 8 4.80 -25.81 -10.50
N LEU A 9 3.92 -25.73 -9.51
CA LEU A 9 4.11 -26.39 -8.21
C LEU A 9 3.65 -27.85 -8.18
N ALA A 10 3.02 -28.37 -9.23
CA ALA A 10 2.36 -29.69 -9.20
C ALA A 10 3.30 -30.84 -8.81
N GLY A 11 4.57 -30.78 -9.23
CA GLY A 11 5.60 -31.79 -8.93
C GLY A 11 6.20 -31.73 -7.52
N PHE A 12 5.89 -30.69 -6.74
CA PHE A 12 6.52 -30.46 -5.45
C PHE A 12 5.71 -31.04 -4.30
N ARG A 13 6.36 -31.80 -3.41
CA ARG A 13 5.71 -32.37 -2.21
C ARG A 13 5.17 -31.29 -1.26
N ASN A 14 5.73 -30.09 -1.29
CA ASN A 14 5.34 -28.94 -0.49
C ASN A 14 4.52 -27.89 -1.26
N ARG A 15 3.88 -28.28 -2.37
CA ARG A 15 3.09 -27.39 -3.25
C ARG A 15 2.11 -26.48 -2.51
N ASP A 16 1.36 -27.00 -1.54
CA ASP A 16 0.34 -26.22 -0.85
C ASP A 16 0.97 -25.13 0.04
N ALA A 17 2.08 -25.46 0.71
CA ALA A 17 2.84 -24.51 1.50
C ALA A 17 3.52 -23.44 0.61
N ALA A 18 4.06 -23.84 -0.53
CA ALA A 18 4.65 -22.92 -1.51
C ALA A 18 3.58 -21.99 -2.10
N PHE A 19 2.41 -22.51 -2.46
CA PHE A 19 1.30 -21.73 -2.98
C PHE A 19 0.77 -20.72 -1.94
N ALA A 20 0.59 -21.16 -0.70
CA ALA A 20 0.18 -20.29 0.40
C ALA A 20 1.20 -19.17 0.65
N LEU A 21 2.49 -19.52 0.70
CA LEU A 21 3.57 -18.55 0.87
C LEU A 21 3.64 -17.56 -0.29
N ALA A 22 3.52 -18.03 -1.54
CA ALA A 22 3.51 -17.18 -2.72
C ALA A 22 2.35 -16.18 -2.71
N THR A 23 1.14 -16.65 -2.38
CA THR A 23 -0.05 -15.80 -2.26
C THR A 23 0.13 -14.74 -1.18
N TRP A 24 0.69 -15.13 -0.02
CA TRP A 24 0.99 -14.22 1.07
C TRP A 24 2.03 -13.17 0.66
N LEU A 25 3.15 -13.59 0.05
CA LEU A 25 4.19 -12.66 -0.43
C LEU A 25 3.64 -11.69 -1.48
N ALA A 26 2.88 -12.20 -2.44
CA ALA A 26 2.24 -11.39 -3.48
C ALA A 26 1.36 -10.30 -2.87
N ARG A 27 0.59 -10.60 -1.81
CA ARG A 27 -0.27 -9.61 -1.15
C ARG A 27 0.49 -8.38 -0.63
N PHE A 28 1.70 -8.55 -0.11
CA PHE A 28 2.46 -7.46 0.54
C PHE A 28 3.46 -6.78 -0.39
N TRP A 29 4.00 -7.52 -1.35
CA TRP A 29 5.14 -7.09 -2.15
C TRP A 29 4.84 -6.87 -3.63
N SER A 30 3.68 -7.30 -4.14
CA SER A 30 3.31 -7.07 -5.54
C SER A 30 2.81 -5.65 -5.84
N ALA A 31 2.73 -4.77 -4.82
CA ALA A 31 2.31 -3.39 -5.03
C ALA A 31 3.26 -2.66 -6.01
N PRO A 32 2.75 -1.76 -6.88
CA PRO A 32 3.55 -1.17 -7.96
C PRO A 32 4.87 -0.54 -7.51
N ARG A 33 4.85 0.14 -6.36
CA ARG A 33 6.01 0.82 -5.78
C ARG A 33 7.04 -0.12 -5.14
N LYS A 34 6.70 -1.40 -4.95
CA LYS A 34 7.51 -2.40 -4.27
C LYS A 34 8.01 -3.51 -5.20
N LEU A 35 7.36 -3.67 -6.35
CA LEU A 35 7.55 -4.80 -7.25
C LEU A 35 8.99 -4.97 -7.76
N LEU A 36 9.69 -3.85 -7.99
CA LEU A 36 11.08 -3.84 -8.49
C LEU A 36 12.13 -3.90 -7.39
N TYR A 37 11.73 -3.81 -6.11
CA TYR A 37 12.65 -3.80 -4.99
C TYR A 37 12.84 -5.20 -4.42
N ALA A 38 14.07 -5.51 -4.03
CA ALA A 38 14.33 -6.68 -3.21
C ALA A 38 13.72 -6.48 -1.81
N PHE A 39 13.08 -7.51 -1.29
CA PHE A 39 12.43 -7.50 0.01
C PHE A 39 13.03 -8.57 0.94
N PRO A 40 13.16 -8.28 2.24
CA PRO A 40 13.68 -9.23 3.21
C PRO A 40 12.63 -10.27 3.58
N VAL A 41 13.06 -11.54 3.57
CA VAL A 41 12.27 -12.67 4.03
C VAL A 41 13.00 -13.32 5.20
N ASP A 42 12.47 -13.12 6.41
CA ASP A 42 12.90 -13.83 7.61
C ASP A 42 12.02 -15.06 7.81
N ARG A 43 12.62 -16.24 7.66
CA ARG A 43 11.94 -17.53 7.80
C ARG A 43 11.35 -17.73 9.20
N ARG A 44 11.97 -17.18 10.23
CA ARG A 44 11.53 -17.33 11.63
C ARG A 44 10.38 -16.42 11.97
N ALA A 45 10.39 -15.19 11.45
CA ALA A 45 9.29 -14.24 11.63
C ALA A 45 8.01 -14.68 10.88
N ILE A 46 8.18 -15.46 9.81
CA ILE A 46 7.07 -16.02 9.02
C ILE A 46 6.56 -17.33 9.64
N ALA A 47 7.45 -18.12 10.24
CA ALA A 47 7.09 -19.37 10.89
C ALA A 47 6.12 -19.15 12.06
N GLY A 48 5.06 -19.96 12.13
CA GLY A 48 4.10 -19.95 13.23
C GLY A 48 3.10 -18.79 13.23
N ARG A 49 3.08 -17.95 12.18
CA ARG A 49 2.02 -16.95 12.03
C ARG A 49 0.68 -17.65 11.75
N GLU A 50 -0.37 -17.13 12.36
CA GLU A 50 -1.73 -17.68 12.24
C GLU A 50 -2.27 -17.65 10.80
N ASP A 51 -1.89 -16.64 10.01
CA ASP A 51 -2.33 -16.46 8.62
C ASP A 51 -1.73 -17.48 7.64
N LEU A 52 -0.58 -18.07 7.97
CA LEU A 52 0.14 -19.03 7.13
C LEU A 52 0.13 -20.46 7.70
N GLY A 53 0.13 -20.61 9.03
CA GLY A 53 0.18 -21.91 9.70
C GLY A 53 1.42 -22.76 9.34
N LEU A 54 2.48 -22.15 8.79
CA LEU A 54 3.66 -22.86 8.33
C LEU A 54 4.73 -22.93 9.41
N THR A 55 5.35 -24.09 9.57
CA THR A 55 6.57 -24.24 10.38
C THR A 55 7.78 -23.67 9.65
N GLU A 56 8.86 -23.34 10.37
CA GLU A 56 10.08 -22.81 9.75
C GLU A 56 10.65 -23.75 8.67
N ALA A 57 10.60 -25.06 8.90
CA ALA A 57 11.03 -26.06 7.92
C ALA A 57 10.18 -26.04 6.64
N ARG A 58 8.85 -25.88 6.78
CA ARG A 58 7.95 -25.73 5.63
C ARG A 58 8.19 -24.44 4.88
N VAL A 59 8.40 -23.31 5.58
CA VAL A 59 8.76 -22.03 4.96
C VAL A 59 10.07 -22.16 4.19
N ARG A 60 11.09 -22.83 4.75
CA ARG A 60 12.36 -23.08 4.05
C ARG A 60 12.16 -23.88 2.76
N GLY A 61 11.42 -24.99 2.83
CA GLY A 61 11.13 -25.79 1.64
C GLY A 61 10.32 -25.01 0.61
N ALA A 62 9.31 -24.25 1.05
CA ALA A 62 8.48 -23.42 0.19
C ALA A 62 9.31 -22.36 -0.55
N LEU A 63 10.23 -21.69 0.11
CA LEU A 63 11.12 -20.72 -0.53
C LEU A 63 12.01 -21.38 -1.60
N ALA A 64 12.55 -22.58 -1.32
CA ALA A 64 13.35 -23.31 -2.30
C ALA A 64 12.53 -23.69 -3.54
N ALA A 65 11.31 -24.22 -3.36
CA ALA A 65 10.42 -24.54 -4.47
C ALA A 65 10.03 -23.29 -5.28
N LEU A 66 9.75 -22.16 -4.61
CA LEU A 66 9.42 -20.90 -5.28
C LEU A 66 10.60 -20.28 -6.03
N GLU A 67 11.83 -20.49 -5.56
CA GLU A 67 13.04 -20.12 -6.28
C GLU A 67 13.24 -21.01 -7.51
N GLU A 68 13.04 -22.32 -7.37
CA GLU A 68 13.21 -23.30 -8.44
C GLU A 68 12.24 -23.09 -9.61
N ILE A 69 10.97 -22.79 -9.33
CA ILE A 69 9.98 -22.47 -10.39
C ILE A 69 10.10 -21.05 -10.94
N GLY A 70 11.09 -20.27 -10.49
CA GLY A 70 11.30 -18.89 -10.92
C GLY A 70 10.25 -17.89 -10.40
N PHE A 71 9.46 -18.23 -9.38
CA PHE A 71 8.56 -17.28 -8.73
C PHE A 71 9.33 -16.23 -7.92
N LEU A 72 10.41 -16.66 -7.26
CA LEU A 72 11.37 -15.78 -6.57
C LEU A 72 12.73 -15.87 -7.25
N ALA A 73 13.43 -14.75 -7.30
CA ALA A 73 14.86 -14.72 -7.56
C ALA A 73 15.57 -14.24 -6.30
N ARG A 74 16.57 -15.00 -5.85
CA ARG A 74 17.38 -14.62 -4.69
C ARG A 74 18.26 -13.42 -5.05
N TYR A 75 18.21 -12.40 -4.21
CA TYR A 75 19.09 -11.24 -4.29
C TYR A 75 20.16 -11.43 -3.22
N GLU A 76 21.39 -11.71 -3.63
CA GLU A 76 22.50 -11.89 -2.69
C GLU A 76 23.24 -10.55 -2.55
N PRO A 77 23.08 -9.82 -1.43
CA PRO A 77 23.93 -8.67 -1.15
C PRO A 77 25.34 -9.14 -0.80
N ASP A 78 26.33 -8.25 -0.99
CA ASP A 78 27.76 -8.51 -0.86
C ASP A 78 28.14 -9.49 0.28
N PRO A 79 29.07 -10.43 0.01
CA PRO A 79 29.49 -11.41 1.00
C PRO A 79 30.10 -10.67 2.21
N GLY A 80 29.46 -10.78 3.38
CA GLY A 80 29.98 -10.05 4.54
C GLY A 80 29.48 -10.50 5.90
N LYS A 81 28.17 -10.66 6.13
CA LYS A 81 27.67 -11.02 7.47
C LYS A 81 26.35 -11.81 7.35
N ARG A 82 26.43 -13.15 7.31
CA ARG A 82 25.26 -14.06 7.23
C ARG A 82 24.48 -14.16 8.56
N TYR A 83 25.11 -13.77 9.66
CA TYR A 83 24.56 -13.88 11.01
C TYR A 83 24.53 -12.52 11.71
N GLN A 84 23.56 -12.36 12.61
CA GLN A 84 23.32 -11.20 13.45
C GLN A 84 23.13 -11.65 14.89
N ARG A 85 23.77 -10.97 15.85
CA ARG A 85 23.50 -11.17 17.27
C ARG A 85 22.17 -10.52 17.64
N THR A 86 21.34 -11.25 18.38
CA THR A 86 20.08 -10.77 18.94
C THR A 86 20.03 -11.13 20.43
N ALA A 87 19.05 -10.60 21.17
CA ALA A 87 18.88 -10.88 22.60
C ALA A 87 18.71 -12.39 22.91
N LYS A 88 18.25 -13.19 21.95
CA LYS A 88 18.06 -14.65 22.08
C LYS A 88 19.21 -15.47 21.47
N GLY A 89 20.32 -14.82 21.09
CA GLY A 89 21.50 -15.46 20.53
C GLY A 89 21.81 -15.08 19.08
N LEU A 90 22.68 -15.86 18.44
CA LEU A 90 23.12 -15.66 17.07
C LEU A 90 22.06 -16.17 16.09
N HIS A 91 21.58 -15.32 15.19
CA HIS A 91 20.52 -15.64 14.24
C HIS A 91 20.96 -15.34 12.81
N ARG A 92 20.45 -16.12 11.85
CA ARG A 92 20.73 -15.87 10.44
C ARG A 92 19.95 -14.64 9.98
N ARG A 93 20.59 -13.75 9.21
CA ARG A 93 19.92 -12.56 8.67
C ARG A 93 18.82 -12.96 7.67
N PRO A 94 17.79 -12.11 7.51
CA PRO A 94 16.81 -12.25 6.45
C PRO A 94 17.49 -12.31 5.08
N LEU A 95 17.00 -13.18 4.21
CA LEU A 95 17.46 -13.25 2.82
C LEU A 95 16.65 -12.25 1.99
N LEU A 96 17.30 -11.57 1.06
CA LEU A 96 16.63 -10.67 0.13
C LEU A 96 16.16 -11.47 -1.08
N PHE A 97 14.91 -11.26 -1.47
CA PHE A 97 14.32 -11.84 -2.66
C PHE A 97 13.65 -10.76 -3.50
N ARG A 98 13.57 -10.99 -4.80
CA ARG A 98 12.70 -10.26 -5.72
C ARG A 98 11.74 -11.25 -6.38
N PHE A 99 10.65 -10.76 -6.95
CA PHE A 99 9.86 -11.61 -7.84
C PHE A 99 10.70 -11.97 -9.07
N GLY A 100 10.57 -13.21 -9.54
CA GLY A 100 11.16 -13.60 -10.82
C GLY A 100 10.55 -12.79 -11.96
N GLU A 101 11.30 -12.67 -13.05
CA GLU A 101 11.01 -11.75 -14.14
C GLU A 101 9.61 -11.98 -14.75
N GLU A 102 9.26 -13.24 -15.03
CA GLU A 102 7.96 -13.60 -15.59
C GLU A 102 6.79 -13.18 -14.68
N TYR A 103 6.92 -13.43 -13.38
CA TYR A 103 5.90 -13.08 -12.41
C TYR A 103 5.86 -11.58 -12.16
N ALA A 104 6.99 -10.88 -12.21
CA ALA A 104 7.06 -9.42 -12.11
C ALA A 104 6.32 -8.75 -13.28
N VAL A 105 6.47 -9.25 -14.51
CA VAL A 105 5.70 -8.77 -15.67
C VAL A 105 4.20 -8.98 -15.44
N ALA A 106 3.80 -10.16 -15.00
CA ALA A 106 2.41 -10.47 -14.76
C ALA A 106 1.79 -9.64 -13.61
N PHE A 107 2.54 -9.35 -12.53
CA PHE A 107 2.11 -8.41 -11.49
C PHE A 107 2.02 -6.97 -12.00
N THR A 108 2.94 -6.53 -12.86
CA THR A 108 2.89 -5.20 -13.49
C THR A 108 1.60 -5.05 -14.31
N ALA A 109 1.27 -6.04 -15.14
CA ALA A 109 0.04 -6.04 -15.92
C ALA A 109 -1.23 -6.10 -15.04
N ALA A 110 -1.21 -6.86 -13.95
CA ALA A 110 -2.32 -6.90 -12.99
C ALA A 110 -2.53 -5.54 -12.29
N ASN A 111 -1.44 -4.90 -11.88
CA ASN A 111 -1.46 -3.57 -11.28
C ASN A 111 -1.96 -2.51 -12.26
N ALA A 112 -1.50 -2.52 -13.51
CA ALA A 112 -1.97 -1.60 -14.55
C ALA A 112 -3.49 -1.71 -14.75
N ARG A 113 -4.02 -2.93 -14.84
CA ARG A 113 -5.48 -3.18 -14.90
C ARG A 113 -6.22 -2.66 -13.67
N ALA A 114 -5.67 -2.89 -12.47
CA ALA A 114 -6.27 -2.40 -11.24
C ALA A 114 -6.28 -0.86 -11.17
N GLN A 115 -5.24 -0.19 -11.66
CA GLN A 115 -5.21 1.27 -11.73
C GLN A 115 -6.17 1.81 -12.78
N ALA A 116 -6.25 1.18 -13.96
CA ALA A 116 -7.22 1.56 -14.99
C ALA A 116 -8.67 1.45 -14.46
N ALA A 117 -8.99 0.40 -13.71
CA ALA A 117 -10.31 0.25 -13.09
C ALA A 117 -10.61 1.32 -12.02
N ARG A 118 -9.58 1.85 -11.33
CA ARG A 118 -9.73 2.92 -10.33
C ARG A 118 -9.82 4.31 -10.96
N GLY A 119 -9.09 4.52 -12.06
CA GLY A 119 -9.08 5.78 -12.82
C GLY A 119 -10.18 5.86 -13.88
N ALA A 120 -10.94 4.78 -14.09
CA ALA A 120 -12.06 4.78 -15.02
C ALA A 120 -13.11 5.82 -14.54
N PRO A 121 -13.54 6.74 -15.42
CA PRO A 121 -14.64 7.63 -15.10
C PRO A 121 -15.86 6.78 -14.72
N ALA A 122 -16.53 7.17 -13.63
CA ALA A 122 -17.68 6.45 -13.11
C ALA A 122 -18.65 6.09 -14.26
N PRO A 123 -19.16 4.85 -14.34
CA PRO A 123 -20.13 4.49 -15.36
C PRO A 123 -21.28 5.50 -15.32
N ALA A 124 -21.60 6.06 -16.49
CA ALA A 124 -22.60 7.12 -16.65
C ALA A 124 -23.81 6.79 -15.76
N ARG A 125 -24.07 7.64 -14.77
CA ARG A 125 -25.21 7.47 -13.86
C ARG A 125 -26.45 7.34 -14.74
N ARG A 126 -27.13 6.19 -14.67
CA ARG A 126 -28.45 6.03 -15.29
C ARG A 126 -29.31 7.21 -14.84
N PRO A 127 -30.01 7.92 -15.74
CA PRO A 127 -30.93 8.96 -15.36
C PRO A 127 -31.93 8.38 -14.37
N ILE A 128 -31.92 8.86 -13.13
CA ILE A 128 -32.97 8.56 -12.16
C ILE A 128 -34.20 9.27 -12.71
N PRO A 129 -35.31 8.57 -13.02
CA PRO A 129 -36.53 9.23 -13.44
C PRO A 129 -36.96 10.20 -12.33
N ARG A 130 -37.07 11.48 -12.69
CA ARG A 130 -37.54 12.53 -11.80
C ARG A 130 -38.95 12.14 -11.35
N PRO A 131 -39.24 12.02 -10.05
CA PRO A 131 -40.61 11.82 -9.59
C PRO A 131 -41.46 13.01 -10.06
N GLU A 132 -42.58 12.72 -10.70
CA GLU A 132 -43.53 13.72 -11.17
C GLU A 132 -43.98 14.62 -10.01
N PRO A 133 -44.13 15.94 -10.23
CA PRO A 133 -44.60 16.85 -9.20
C PRO A 133 -46.02 16.47 -8.80
N GLN A 134 -46.15 15.94 -7.59
CA GLN A 134 -47.42 15.64 -6.96
C GLN A 134 -48.20 16.95 -6.80
N ARG A 135 -49.30 17.07 -7.54
CA ARG A 135 -50.18 18.25 -7.56
C ARG A 135 -50.75 18.47 -6.15
N ALA A 136 -50.42 19.59 -5.53
CA ALA A 136 -50.99 19.98 -4.25
C ALA A 136 -52.52 20.18 -4.38
N PRO A 137 -53.35 19.74 -3.41
CA PRO A 137 -54.76 20.03 -3.41
C PRO A 137 -55.01 21.50 -3.11
N ALA A 138 -56.03 22.05 -3.78
CA ALA A 138 -56.41 23.45 -3.79
C ALA A 138 -56.72 23.99 -2.38
N ALA A 139 -56.07 25.09 -2.00
CA ALA A 139 -56.55 25.98 -0.96
C ALA A 139 -57.06 27.27 -1.63
N ASN A 140 -58.38 27.41 -1.65
CA ASN A 140 -59.06 28.68 -1.88
C ASN A 140 -58.59 29.68 -0.82
N VAL A 141 -57.90 30.75 -1.23
CA VAL A 141 -57.86 31.98 -0.44
C VAL A 141 -58.09 33.17 -1.36
N VAL A 142 -59.16 33.86 -1.00
CA VAL A 142 -59.76 35.07 -1.54
C VAL A 142 -58.75 36.21 -1.67
N ALA A 143 -58.78 36.87 -2.83
CA ALA A 143 -58.08 38.13 -3.08
C ALA A 143 -58.67 39.29 -2.26
N PRO A 144 -57.90 40.36 -2.07
CA PRO A 144 -58.46 41.63 -2.52
C PRO A 144 -57.53 42.42 -3.45
N VAL A 145 -58.21 42.93 -4.47
CA VAL A 145 -57.85 43.94 -5.46
C VAL A 145 -57.40 45.24 -4.78
N ARG A 146 -56.34 45.89 -5.30
CA ARG A 146 -56.38 47.28 -5.83
C ARG A 146 -55.05 47.72 -6.49
N PRO A 147 -55.08 48.73 -7.39
CA PRO A 147 -54.25 48.72 -8.59
C PRO A 147 -53.20 49.85 -8.70
N ALA A 148 -52.23 49.56 -9.59
CA ALA A 148 -51.59 50.44 -10.58
C ALA A 148 -50.46 51.44 -10.22
N ILE A 149 -49.54 51.54 -11.19
CA ILE A 149 -48.53 52.59 -11.52
C ILE A 149 -47.12 52.28 -10.94
N LEU A 150 -45.99 52.09 -11.66
CA LEU A 150 -45.51 52.22 -13.06
C LEU A 150 -44.19 51.38 -13.22
N PRO A 151 -43.61 51.21 -14.43
CA PRO A 151 -42.61 50.21 -14.78
C PRO A 151 -41.15 50.72 -14.69
N GLY A 152 -40.23 49.82 -14.35
CA GLY A 152 -38.79 50.05 -14.42
C GLY A 152 -38.01 48.75 -14.25
N ARG A 153 -37.74 48.08 -15.37
CA ARG A 153 -36.88 46.88 -15.49
C ARG A 153 -35.40 47.33 -15.57
N PRO A 154 -34.42 46.40 -15.65
CA PRO A 154 -33.83 45.52 -14.62
C PRO A 154 -32.36 45.91 -14.30
N THR A 155 -31.77 45.37 -13.24
CA THR A 155 -30.39 44.84 -13.33
C THR A 155 -30.20 43.71 -12.33
N ILE A 156 -29.95 42.52 -12.90
CA ILE A 156 -29.47 41.32 -12.23
C ILE A 156 -27.95 41.47 -12.11
N VAL A 157 -27.39 41.35 -10.90
CA VAL A 157 -26.27 40.45 -10.61
C VAL A 157 -26.12 40.30 -9.09
N PRO A 158 -26.20 39.07 -8.55
CA PRO A 158 -26.11 38.82 -7.11
C PRO A 158 -24.66 38.81 -6.62
N ALA A 159 -24.50 39.35 -5.41
CA ALA A 159 -23.35 39.17 -4.55
C ALA A 159 -23.27 37.71 -4.07
N SER A 160 -22.11 37.08 -4.25
CA SER A 160 -21.55 36.05 -3.36
C SER A 160 -20.22 35.55 -3.92
N GLN A 161 -19.17 36.38 -3.86
CA GLN A 161 -17.82 35.82 -3.79
C GLN A 161 -17.65 35.24 -2.39
N LEU A 162 -17.94 33.94 -2.31
CA LEU A 162 -17.69 33.09 -1.17
C LEU A 162 -16.21 33.19 -0.78
N ALA A 163 -15.99 33.82 0.37
CA ALA A 163 -14.90 33.48 1.25
C ALA A 163 -14.93 31.97 1.55
N GLN A 164 -13.78 31.33 1.42
CA GLN A 164 -13.23 30.28 2.31
C GLN A 164 -12.20 29.45 1.55
N LYS A 165 -11.02 30.07 1.35
CA LYS A 165 -9.77 29.34 1.13
C LYS A 165 -9.29 28.86 2.50
N GLN A 166 -9.87 27.77 3.00
CA GLN A 166 -9.33 27.10 4.19
C GLN A 166 -8.07 26.33 3.79
N ALA A 167 -6.94 26.84 4.25
CA ALA A 167 -5.71 26.10 4.37
C ALA A 167 -5.89 25.01 5.44
N ILE A 168 -5.64 23.75 5.08
CA ILE A 168 -5.47 22.64 6.02
C ILE A 168 -4.21 21.90 5.50
N GLY A 169 -3.01 22.07 6.06
CA GLY A 169 -2.73 22.49 7.43
C GLY A 169 -3.13 21.41 8.44
N GLY A 170 -2.99 20.14 8.07
CA GLY A 170 -3.40 19.00 8.87
C GLY A 170 -2.32 17.93 8.93
N SER A 171 -1.37 18.14 9.84
CA SER A 171 -0.53 17.09 10.41
C SER A 171 -1.41 15.90 10.81
N ARG A 172 -1.17 14.73 10.20
CA ARG A 172 -1.70 13.46 10.71
C ARG A 172 -0.54 12.53 11.00
N VAL A 173 -0.17 12.57 12.27
CA VAL A 173 0.65 11.59 12.98
C VAL A 173 0.03 10.20 12.79
N ILE A 174 0.81 9.25 12.29
CA ILE A 174 0.50 7.81 12.40
C ILE A 174 1.71 7.14 13.06
N MET A 175 1.61 7.06 14.38
CA MET A 175 2.05 5.95 15.25
C MET A 175 3.51 5.48 15.12
N GLY A 176 4.38 5.97 16.04
CA GLY A 176 5.44 5.14 16.60
C GLY A 176 6.90 5.42 16.24
N GLU A 177 7.32 6.65 15.96
CA GLU A 177 8.75 7.01 16.02
C GLU A 177 8.98 8.14 17.02
N GLU A 178 9.61 7.79 18.14
CA GLU A 178 10.27 8.72 19.04
C GLU A 178 11.28 9.56 18.24
N ARG A 179 10.97 10.84 18.05
CA ARG A 179 12.02 11.83 17.80
C ARG A 179 12.81 12.01 19.09
N ARG A 180 13.92 11.27 19.24
CA ARG A 180 15.04 11.76 20.03
C ARG A 180 15.89 12.67 19.16
N ALA A 181 15.72 13.98 19.37
CA ALA A 181 16.73 14.95 19.02
C ALA A 181 17.95 14.72 19.92
N GLU A 182 19.12 14.65 19.26
CA GLU A 182 20.47 14.97 19.72
C GLU A 182 21.06 14.23 20.94
N SER A 183 22.12 13.46 20.70
CA SER A 183 23.43 13.65 21.37
C SER A 183 24.48 12.64 20.85
N SER A 184 25.52 13.17 20.21
CA SER A 184 26.79 12.51 19.81
C SER A 184 26.70 11.35 18.81
N SER A 185 27.13 11.61 17.57
CA SER A 185 27.33 10.58 16.56
C SER A 185 28.35 9.55 17.04
N PRO A 186 28.12 8.23 16.88
CA PRO A 186 29.10 7.19 17.23
C PRO A 186 30.44 7.35 16.46
N LEU A 187 30.42 8.11 15.37
CA LEU A 187 31.61 8.49 14.60
C LEU A 187 32.47 9.54 15.32
N GLU A 188 31.87 10.51 16.01
CA GLU A 188 32.61 11.46 16.87
C GLU A 188 33.23 10.75 18.08
N ALA A 189 32.52 9.80 18.68
CA ALA A 189 33.06 8.99 19.78
C ALA A 189 34.24 8.12 19.33
N ALA A 190 34.23 7.66 18.07
CA ALA A 190 35.35 6.93 17.48
C ALA A 190 36.55 7.84 17.19
N LEU A 191 36.31 9.05 16.66
CA LEU A 191 37.37 10.04 16.40
C LEU A 191 38.01 10.56 17.70
N ALA A 192 37.21 10.80 18.75
CA ALA A 192 37.73 11.20 20.07
C ALA A 192 38.51 10.09 20.79
N ARG A 193 38.28 8.81 20.45
CA ARG A 193 39.13 7.70 20.92
C ARG A 193 40.44 7.61 20.15
N LEU A 194 40.40 7.90 18.85
CA LEU A 194 41.61 7.92 18.02
C LEU A 194 42.53 9.08 18.40
N GLY A 195 42.00 10.28 18.65
CA GLY A 195 42.78 11.45 19.07
C GLY A 195 43.50 11.24 20.41
N ARG A 196 42.81 10.64 21.40
CA ARG A 196 43.42 10.29 22.69
C ARG A 196 44.53 9.24 22.61
N GLY A 197 44.57 8.42 21.56
CA GLY A 197 45.64 7.46 21.32
C GLY A 197 46.87 8.03 20.60
N LEU A 198 46.74 9.22 19.99
CA LEU A 198 47.79 9.85 19.18
C LEU A 198 48.40 11.13 19.81
N GLY A 199 47.92 11.55 20.99
CA GLY A 199 48.54 12.63 21.75
C GLY A 199 48.46 14.01 21.10
N LEU A 200 47.32 14.33 20.47
CA LEU A 200 46.92 15.69 20.07
C LEU A 200 45.75 16.17 20.94
#